data_AF-A0A9E5APW0-F1
#
_entry.id   AF-A0A9E5APW0-F1
#
_cell.length_a   1.000
_cell.length_b   1.000
_cell.length_c   1.000
_cell.angle_alpha   90.00
_cell.angle_beta   90.00
_cell.angle_gamma   90.00
#
_symmetry.space_group_name_H-M   'P 1'
#
loop_
_entity.id
_entity.type
_entity.pdbx_description
1 polymer ?
#
loop_
_entity_poly.entity_id
_entity_poly.type
_entity_poly.pdbx_seq_one_letter_code
_entity_poly.pdbx_strand_id
1 'polypeptide(L)'
;MKEKLLQNLRNAIEKVQEKIESSIEMLKTLDNKSIEEIKSMKVEDQALFLNLKGNTQDRLEELAVLHKSPYFMKCEVTYEKSGKTKTFYFAKHQFIEESIYSWVAPAASIRFEKPGAVTYKLPTGKIEHAILKSKEQYMIVDGKVIFFATEAISTPRELIYQEHFSTRKSGFILPEIVEVMEKAQDQVVRAHHVGPFVISGPAGSGKTTLALHRVAYLVQAPDTSEHYPSKTIIVFVQDNGTQEYFSHLLPELGIKNVRITTFSEWAIECLAIEDATCAVRIGSNEQEKDTYEYEKIQALRTGKFLKFTRNYLSNLQKIYAPHFSTRSLELFKEQKENNTYDRIDLTILLKAYLESHERIIISHEYYAPSESGDLLKKTRRTPVEYSLIVVDEFQNYMPEQLQIFNRALEEERKSIIYVGDIAQQIKLGTIREWSHIGNIKDERKVVLEKVYRNTKQILEYIGSLGYKLSIPEGIKQGDEVCEKIFESKYEEISYINSVIEKNKDGSVGVLSKDDKYIEEYKKIFKNLKNIHVLSIAEAQGVEFDTVIIVGVHKNMFSFNSILPQSFRDEKSRIDRDLLYVGLTRAISQLHVIGECGLKLILNPKP
;
A
#
# COMPACT_ATOMS: atom_id res chain seq x y z
N MET A 1 -7.13 28.22 -31.77
CA MET A 1 -7.74 26.87 -31.90
C MET A 1 -7.80 26.15 -30.55
N LYS A 2 -6.69 26.07 -29.79
CA LYS A 2 -6.61 25.41 -28.47
C LYS A 2 -7.52 26.03 -27.39
N GLU A 3 -7.59 27.36 -27.26
CA GLU A 3 -8.50 28.02 -26.31
C GLU A 3 -9.99 27.74 -26.58
N LYS A 4 -10.39 27.70 -27.86
CA LYS A 4 -11.76 27.35 -28.26
C LYS A 4 -12.12 25.91 -27.88
N LEU A 5 -11.16 24.99 -28.02
CA LEU A 5 -11.30 23.58 -27.61
C LEU A 5 -11.44 23.47 -26.08
N LEU A 6 -10.62 24.21 -25.32
CA LEU A 6 -10.69 24.25 -23.86
C LEU A 6 -12.01 24.85 -23.36
N GLN A 7 -12.51 25.92 -24.00
CA GLN A 7 -13.80 26.52 -23.64
C GLN A 7 -14.98 25.58 -23.93
N ASN A 8 -14.97 24.89 -25.07
CA ASN A 8 -15.98 23.88 -25.38
C ASN A 8 -15.96 22.73 -24.36
N LEU A 9 -14.77 22.30 -23.92
CA LEU A 9 -14.62 21.29 -22.88
C LEU A 9 -15.19 21.75 -21.54
N ARG A 10 -14.89 22.97 -21.10
CA ARG A 10 -15.45 23.55 -19.87
C ARG A 10 -16.97 23.58 -19.89
N ASN A 11 -17.56 24.07 -20.98
CA ASN A 11 -19.02 24.10 -21.15
C ASN A 11 -19.64 22.69 -21.16
N ALA A 12 -18.93 21.67 -21.67
CA ALA A 12 -19.40 20.29 -21.66
C ALA A 12 -19.36 19.69 -20.24
N ILE A 13 -18.31 19.98 -19.48
CA ILE A 13 -18.17 19.55 -18.07
C ILE A 13 -19.27 20.17 -17.21
N GLU A 14 -19.51 21.49 -17.34
CA GLU A 14 -20.56 22.19 -16.60
C GLU A 14 -21.95 21.55 -16.83
N LYS A 15 -22.30 21.24 -18.08
CA LYS A 15 -23.58 20.57 -18.40
C LYS A 15 -23.72 19.19 -17.74
N VAL A 16 -22.62 18.44 -17.65
CA VAL A 16 -22.64 17.14 -16.97
C VAL A 16 -22.76 17.34 -15.46
N GLN A 17 -22.08 18.35 -14.89
CA GLN A 17 -22.18 18.69 -13.47
C GLN A 17 -23.60 19.11 -13.08
N GLU A 18 -24.28 19.94 -13.88
CA GLU A 18 -25.69 20.32 -13.65
C GLU A 18 -26.62 19.10 -13.60
N LYS A 19 -26.41 18.12 -14.48
CA LYS A 19 -27.19 16.87 -14.48
C LYS A 19 -26.90 16.01 -13.26
N ILE A 20 -25.64 15.92 -12.84
CA ILE A 20 -25.25 15.22 -11.61
C ILE A 20 -25.87 15.91 -10.38
N GLU A 21 -25.86 17.24 -10.32
CA GLU A 21 -26.50 18.02 -9.25
C GLU A 21 -28.00 17.74 -9.19
N SER A 22 -28.69 17.77 -10.33
CA SER A 22 -30.12 17.46 -10.37
C SER A 22 -30.45 16.04 -9.86
N SER A 23 -29.56 15.08 -10.14
CA SER A 23 -29.68 13.70 -9.65
C SER A 23 -29.41 13.59 -8.15
N ILE A 24 -28.43 14.35 -7.64
CA ILE A 24 -28.14 14.45 -6.20
C ILE A 24 -29.33 15.07 -5.46
N GLU A 25 -29.91 16.15 -5.97
CA GLU A 25 -31.09 16.78 -5.37
C GLU A 25 -32.27 15.82 -5.35
N MET A 26 -32.54 15.13 -6.47
CA MET A 26 -33.60 14.13 -6.55
C MET A 26 -33.40 13.01 -5.51
N LEU A 27 -32.19 12.45 -5.39
CA LEU A 27 -31.90 11.40 -4.40
C LEU A 27 -31.98 11.89 -2.95
N LYS A 28 -31.55 13.12 -2.66
CA LYS A 28 -31.70 13.72 -1.32
C LYS A 28 -33.16 13.91 -0.93
N THR A 29 -34.04 14.27 -1.88
CA THR A 29 -35.49 14.35 -1.58
C THR A 29 -36.09 12.99 -1.24
N LEU A 30 -35.58 11.90 -1.84
CA LEU A 30 -36.00 10.53 -1.57
C LEU A 30 -35.46 9.99 -0.23
N ASP A 31 -34.31 10.48 0.24
CA ASP A 31 -33.65 10.08 1.48
C ASP A 31 -34.27 10.69 2.77
N ASN A 32 -35.17 11.68 2.61
CA ASN A 32 -35.79 12.43 3.71
C ASN A 32 -36.80 11.66 4.58
N LYS A 33 -37.00 10.35 4.37
CA LYS A 33 -37.80 9.54 5.32
C LYS A 33 -37.06 9.42 6.65
N SER A 34 -37.74 9.81 7.73
CA SER A 34 -37.15 9.88 9.06
C SER A 34 -36.92 8.47 9.62
N ILE A 35 -35.92 8.32 10.50
CA ILE A 35 -35.65 7.05 11.20
C ILE A 35 -36.88 6.61 12.02
N GLU A 36 -37.69 7.56 12.49
CA GLU A 36 -38.93 7.32 13.24
C GLU A 36 -40.04 6.72 12.36
N GLU A 37 -40.17 7.19 11.12
CA GLU A 37 -41.09 6.59 10.13
C GLU A 37 -40.67 5.15 9.79
N ILE A 38 -39.36 4.88 9.67
CA ILE A 38 -38.85 3.53 9.42
C ILE A 38 -39.13 2.63 10.63
N LYS A 39 -38.91 3.10 11.87
CA LYS A 39 -39.19 2.34 13.10
C LYS A 39 -40.65 1.97 13.32
N SER A 40 -41.59 2.70 12.71
CA SER A 40 -43.04 2.39 12.80
C SER A 40 -43.51 1.34 11.78
N MET A 41 -42.64 0.91 10.86
CA MET A 41 -42.95 -0.13 9.87
C MET A 41 -42.77 -1.54 10.43
N LYS A 42 -43.27 -2.55 9.72
CA LYS A 42 -43.03 -3.97 10.04
C LYS A 42 -41.53 -4.28 9.99
N VAL A 43 -41.05 -5.18 10.85
CA VAL A 43 -39.62 -5.53 10.99
C VAL A 43 -38.98 -5.99 9.67
N GLU A 44 -39.74 -6.70 8.81
CA GLU A 44 -39.29 -7.13 7.49
C GLU A 44 -39.06 -5.94 6.53
N ASP A 45 -39.94 -4.93 6.59
CA ASP A 45 -39.85 -3.70 5.79
C ASP A 45 -38.73 -2.78 6.29
N GLN A 46 -38.45 -2.78 7.60
CA GLN A 46 -37.38 -1.99 8.21
C GLN A 46 -35.99 -2.35 7.62
N ALA A 47 -35.69 -3.63 7.48
CA ALA A 47 -34.41 -4.09 6.92
C ALA A 47 -34.26 -3.70 5.45
N LEU A 48 -35.34 -3.79 4.66
CA LEU A 48 -35.37 -3.37 3.26
C LEU A 48 -35.12 -1.85 3.15
N PHE A 49 -35.80 -1.04 3.95
CA PHE A 49 -35.65 0.42 3.96
C PHE A 49 -34.26 0.86 4.42
N LEU A 50 -33.67 0.20 5.42
CA LEU A 50 -32.29 0.48 5.86
C LEU A 50 -31.27 0.16 4.76
N ASN A 51 -31.44 -0.94 4.02
CA ASN A 51 -30.59 -1.27 2.87
C ASN A 51 -30.76 -0.27 1.72
N LEU A 52 -32.00 0.13 1.39
CA LEU A 52 -32.27 1.15 0.38
C LEU A 52 -31.69 2.51 0.76
N LYS A 53 -31.75 2.87 2.04
CA LYS A 53 -31.15 4.09 2.57
C LYS A 53 -29.62 4.04 2.46
N GLY A 54 -29.00 2.93 2.86
CA GLY A 54 -27.56 2.72 2.69
C GLY A 54 -27.11 2.84 1.23
N ASN A 55 -27.82 2.19 0.30
CA ASN A 55 -27.52 2.26 -1.14
C ASN A 55 -27.72 3.68 -1.70
N THR A 56 -28.75 4.40 -1.26
CA THR A 56 -28.99 5.80 -1.65
C THR A 56 -27.86 6.70 -1.18
N GLN A 57 -27.42 6.52 0.07
CA GLN A 57 -26.31 7.27 0.65
C GLN A 57 -24.99 7.00 -0.10
N ASP A 58 -24.69 5.72 -0.37
CA ASP A 58 -23.53 5.35 -1.17
C ASP A 58 -23.57 6.00 -2.55
N ARG A 59 -24.73 5.96 -3.22
CA ARG A 59 -24.91 6.59 -4.54
C ARG A 59 -24.75 8.11 -4.51
N LEU A 60 -25.24 8.79 -3.47
CA LEU A 60 -25.07 10.23 -3.28
C LEU A 60 -23.59 10.60 -3.17
N GLU A 61 -22.81 9.80 -2.44
CA GLU A 61 -21.37 10.02 -2.32
C GLU A 61 -20.63 9.76 -3.64
N GLU A 62 -20.99 8.70 -4.39
CA GLU A 62 -20.44 8.46 -5.73
C GLU A 62 -20.69 9.64 -6.68
N LEU A 63 -21.92 10.17 -6.67
CA LEU A 63 -22.30 11.33 -7.48
C LEU A 63 -21.56 12.59 -7.04
N ALA A 64 -21.31 12.79 -5.75
CA ALA A 64 -20.50 13.92 -5.26
C ALA A 64 -19.04 13.84 -5.75
N VAL A 65 -18.47 12.64 -5.83
CA VAL A 65 -17.13 12.42 -6.41
C VAL A 65 -17.14 12.68 -7.92
N LEU A 66 -18.13 12.14 -8.63
CA LEU A 66 -18.37 12.39 -10.07
C LEU A 66 -18.55 13.87 -10.37
N HIS A 67 -19.27 14.62 -9.53
CA HIS A 67 -19.48 16.05 -9.73
C HIS A 67 -18.16 16.83 -9.77
N LYS A 68 -17.22 16.50 -8.87
CA LYS A 68 -15.88 17.12 -8.83
C LYS A 68 -15.00 16.72 -10.02
N SER A 69 -15.16 15.49 -10.51
CA SER A 69 -14.36 14.94 -11.61
C SER A 69 -15.22 14.01 -12.49
N PRO A 70 -15.99 14.57 -13.46
CA PRO A 70 -17.02 13.81 -14.17
C PRO A 70 -16.51 12.69 -15.06
N TYR A 71 -15.34 12.86 -15.67
CA TYR A 71 -14.66 11.84 -16.47
C TYR A 71 -13.21 12.26 -16.69
N PHE A 72 -12.32 11.29 -16.87
CA PHE A 72 -10.90 11.52 -17.15
C PHE A 72 -10.51 11.06 -18.57
N MET A 73 -11.39 10.36 -19.27
CA MET A 73 -11.14 9.88 -20.63
C MET A 73 -12.43 9.90 -21.44
N LYS A 74 -12.34 10.28 -22.71
CA LYS A 74 -13.40 10.15 -23.72
C LYS A 74 -12.84 9.39 -24.91
N CYS A 75 -13.55 8.37 -25.37
CA CYS A 75 -13.19 7.57 -26.53
C CYS A 75 -14.33 7.56 -27.55
N GLU A 76 -14.01 7.88 -28.80
CA GLU A 76 -14.96 7.82 -29.91
C GLU A 76 -14.71 6.54 -30.71
N VAL A 77 -15.71 5.65 -30.72
CA VAL A 77 -15.56 4.28 -31.23
C VAL A 77 -16.61 4.03 -32.31
N THR A 78 -16.18 3.53 -33.47
CA THR A 78 -17.07 3.09 -34.56
C THR A 78 -17.11 1.58 -34.61
N TYR A 79 -18.29 0.97 -34.45
CA TYR A 79 -18.44 -0.49 -34.53
C TYR A 79 -18.26 -0.98 -35.97
N GLU A 80 -17.43 -2.02 -36.17
CA GLU A 80 -17.17 -2.54 -37.52
C GLU A 80 -18.42 -3.12 -38.19
N LYS A 81 -19.27 -3.83 -37.41
CA LYS A 81 -20.45 -4.50 -37.94
C LYS A 81 -21.62 -3.57 -38.29
N SER A 82 -21.77 -2.47 -37.55
CA SER A 82 -22.93 -1.58 -37.70
C SER A 82 -22.60 -0.22 -38.31
N GLY A 83 -21.32 0.15 -38.38
CA GLY A 83 -20.87 1.47 -38.82
C GLY A 83 -21.28 2.62 -37.88
N LYS A 84 -21.98 2.32 -36.77
CA LYS A 84 -22.42 3.35 -35.81
C LYS A 84 -21.24 3.82 -34.97
N THR A 85 -21.13 5.14 -34.80
CA THR A 85 -20.20 5.75 -33.85
C THR A 85 -20.87 5.93 -32.50
N LYS A 86 -20.18 5.58 -31.43
CA LYS A 86 -20.59 5.78 -30.04
C LYS A 86 -19.46 6.45 -29.28
N THR A 87 -19.83 7.42 -28.45
CA THR A 87 -18.91 8.09 -27.53
C THR A 87 -18.97 7.41 -26.16
N PHE A 88 -17.83 7.01 -25.64
CA PHE A 88 -17.67 6.49 -24.29
C PHE A 88 -16.94 7.52 -23.44
N TYR A 89 -17.51 7.88 -22.29
CA TYR A 89 -16.81 8.61 -21.25
C TYR A 89 -16.43 7.63 -20.14
N PHE A 90 -15.20 7.71 -19.64
CA PHE A 90 -14.74 6.87 -18.52
C PHE A 90 -14.42 7.72 -17.30
N ALA A 91 -14.94 7.28 -16.15
CA ALA A 91 -14.84 7.97 -14.87
C ALA A 91 -14.65 6.97 -13.71
N LYS A 92 -14.51 7.48 -12.49
CA LYS A 92 -14.42 6.65 -11.28
C LYS A 92 -15.71 5.84 -11.07
N HIS A 93 -16.85 6.52 -11.09
CA HIS A 93 -18.17 5.91 -10.94
C HIS A 93 -18.97 6.04 -12.25
N GLN A 94 -20.01 5.22 -12.39
CA GLN A 94 -20.88 5.24 -13.58
C GLN A 94 -21.98 6.30 -13.48
N PHE A 95 -22.30 6.92 -14.62
CA PHE A 95 -23.45 7.81 -14.81
C PHE A 95 -24.03 7.58 -16.22
N ILE A 96 -24.95 6.61 -16.31
CA ILE A 96 -25.39 6.01 -17.58
C ILE A 96 -26.13 7.01 -18.48
N GLU A 97 -26.87 7.96 -17.89
CA GLU A 97 -27.63 8.99 -18.60
C GLU A 97 -26.75 9.81 -19.56
N GLU A 98 -25.49 10.06 -19.19
CA GLU A 98 -24.51 10.79 -20.01
C GLU A 98 -23.50 9.86 -20.71
N SER A 99 -23.78 8.56 -20.79
CA SER A 99 -22.82 7.56 -21.33
C SER A 99 -21.46 7.59 -20.62
N ILE A 100 -21.45 7.86 -19.31
CA ILE A 100 -20.28 7.79 -18.44
C ILE A 100 -20.23 6.40 -17.81
N TYR A 101 -19.18 5.66 -18.14
CA TYR A 101 -18.93 4.30 -17.66
C TYR A 101 -17.81 4.33 -16.62
N SER A 102 -17.88 3.44 -15.64
CA SER A 102 -16.76 3.28 -14.71
C SER A 102 -15.52 2.74 -15.44
N TRP A 103 -14.35 3.17 -15.00
CA TRP A 103 -13.04 2.72 -15.49
C TRP A 103 -12.80 1.22 -15.31
N VAL A 104 -13.55 0.56 -14.41
CA VAL A 104 -13.50 -0.90 -14.24
C VAL A 104 -14.34 -1.64 -15.28
N ALA A 105 -15.13 -0.94 -16.09
CA ALA A 105 -15.96 -1.58 -17.12
C ALA A 105 -15.10 -2.40 -18.10
N PRO A 106 -15.62 -3.53 -18.63
CA PRO A 106 -14.93 -4.32 -19.64
C PRO A 106 -14.51 -3.51 -20.88
N ALA A 107 -15.32 -2.53 -21.28
CA ALA A 107 -15.02 -1.63 -22.41
C ALA A 107 -13.91 -0.60 -22.11
N ALA A 108 -13.55 -0.38 -20.84
CA ALA A 108 -12.54 0.59 -20.46
C ALA A 108 -11.11 0.18 -20.88
N SER A 109 -10.87 -1.09 -21.27
CA SER A 109 -9.58 -1.53 -21.82
C SER A 109 -9.18 -0.75 -23.08
N ILE A 110 -10.15 -0.23 -23.85
CA ILE A 110 -9.92 0.56 -25.07
C ILE A 110 -9.06 1.80 -24.78
N ARG A 111 -9.10 2.35 -23.56
CA ARG A 111 -8.39 3.58 -23.20
C ARG A 111 -6.86 3.45 -23.35
N PHE A 112 -6.33 2.23 -23.26
CA PHE A 112 -4.91 1.92 -23.38
C PHE A 112 -4.45 1.64 -24.82
N GLU A 113 -5.40 1.41 -25.74
CA GLU A 113 -5.07 1.17 -27.14
C GLU A 113 -4.77 2.49 -27.88
N LYS A 114 -3.99 2.39 -28.95
CA LYS A 114 -3.82 3.50 -29.89
C LYS A 114 -5.05 3.60 -30.80
N PRO A 115 -5.41 4.81 -31.27
CA PRO A 115 -6.45 4.95 -32.28
C PRO A 115 -6.18 4.03 -33.49
N GLY A 116 -7.20 3.28 -33.89
CA GLY A 116 -7.06 2.17 -34.83
C GLY A 116 -8.05 1.04 -34.53
N ALA A 117 -7.78 -0.15 -35.07
CA ALA A 117 -8.60 -1.33 -34.79
C ALA A 117 -8.41 -1.78 -33.33
N VAL A 118 -9.52 -1.92 -32.61
CA VAL A 118 -9.56 -2.30 -31.19
C VAL A 118 -10.59 -3.40 -30.97
N THR A 119 -10.35 -4.20 -29.93
CA THR A 119 -11.30 -5.21 -29.46
C THR A 119 -11.51 -5.05 -27.97
N TYR A 120 -12.74 -5.25 -27.52
CA TYR A 120 -13.08 -5.19 -26.10
C TYR A 120 -14.21 -6.15 -25.76
N LYS A 121 -14.31 -6.52 -24.49
CA LYS A 121 -15.37 -7.41 -24.01
C LYS A 121 -16.59 -6.60 -23.60
N LEU A 122 -17.78 -7.12 -23.88
CA LEU A 122 -19.03 -6.66 -23.28
C LEU A 122 -19.22 -7.31 -21.90
N PRO A 123 -20.08 -6.77 -21.03
CA PRO A 123 -20.45 -7.41 -19.76
C PRO A 123 -21.00 -8.84 -19.93
N THR A 124 -21.52 -9.17 -21.12
CA THR A 124 -21.98 -10.53 -21.48
C THR A 124 -20.85 -11.50 -21.83
N GLY A 125 -19.59 -11.07 -21.77
CA GLY A 125 -18.41 -11.85 -22.17
C GLY A 125 -18.15 -11.90 -23.68
N LYS A 126 -19.07 -11.40 -24.52
CA LYS A 126 -18.87 -11.33 -25.98
C LYS A 126 -17.77 -10.32 -26.34
N ILE A 127 -16.95 -10.67 -27.31
CA ILE A 127 -15.92 -9.78 -27.87
C ILE A 127 -16.56 -8.93 -28.97
N GLU A 128 -16.38 -7.61 -28.86
CA GLU A 128 -16.76 -6.64 -29.88
C GLU A 128 -15.52 -6.11 -30.62
N HIS A 129 -15.68 -5.93 -31.92
CA HIS A 129 -14.65 -5.39 -32.81
C HIS A 129 -15.06 -3.98 -33.25
N ALA A 130 -14.15 -3.02 -33.06
CA ALA A 130 -14.43 -1.63 -33.33
C ALA A 130 -13.18 -0.86 -33.76
N ILE A 131 -13.39 0.35 -34.29
CA ILE A 131 -12.34 1.27 -34.66
C ILE A 131 -12.37 2.45 -33.69
N LEU A 132 -11.31 2.63 -32.91
CA LEU A 132 -11.10 3.79 -32.06
C LEU A 132 -10.67 4.97 -32.95
N LYS A 133 -11.57 5.93 -33.17
CA LYS A 133 -11.35 7.10 -34.01
C LYS A 133 -10.44 8.12 -33.33
N SER A 134 -10.79 8.46 -32.10
CA SER A 134 -10.11 9.47 -31.29
C SER A 134 -10.24 9.11 -29.81
N LYS A 135 -9.27 9.56 -29.02
CA LYS A 135 -9.36 9.58 -27.56
C LYS A 135 -8.86 10.91 -27.02
N GLU A 136 -9.55 11.38 -26.00
CA GLU A 136 -9.26 12.61 -25.28
C GLU A 136 -9.03 12.26 -23.81
N GLN A 137 -7.91 12.71 -23.26
CA GLN A 137 -7.54 12.48 -21.86
C GLN A 137 -7.62 13.80 -21.09
N TYR A 138 -8.22 13.76 -19.91
CA TYR A 138 -8.44 14.92 -19.06
C TYR A 138 -7.97 14.66 -17.64
N MET A 139 -7.53 15.71 -16.96
CA MET A 139 -7.46 15.77 -15.51
C MET A 139 -8.36 16.90 -15.04
N ILE A 140 -9.37 16.55 -14.25
CA ILE A 140 -10.36 17.48 -13.73
C ILE A 140 -10.32 17.40 -12.21
N VAL A 141 -10.06 18.53 -11.56
CA VAL A 141 -10.01 18.68 -10.11
C VAL A 141 -10.99 19.79 -9.71
N ASP A 142 -11.97 19.44 -8.88
CA ASP A 142 -13.05 20.34 -8.43
C ASP A 142 -13.71 21.12 -9.59
N GLY A 143 -14.06 20.40 -10.66
CA GLY A 143 -14.68 20.96 -11.88
C GLY A 143 -13.72 21.70 -12.81
N LYS A 144 -12.45 21.88 -12.44
CA LYS A 144 -11.46 22.60 -13.26
C LYS A 144 -10.58 21.62 -14.03
N VAL A 145 -10.51 21.82 -15.34
CA VAL A 145 -9.56 21.10 -16.21
C VAL A 145 -8.16 21.63 -15.96
N ILE A 146 -7.29 20.78 -15.43
CA ILE A 146 -5.87 21.09 -15.18
C ILE A 146 -4.94 20.43 -16.20
N PHE A 147 -5.43 19.43 -16.93
CA PHE A 147 -4.73 18.78 -18.04
C PHE A 147 -5.70 18.34 -19.14
N PHE A 148 -5.28 18.49 -20.40
CA PHE A 148 -6.02 18.00 -21.56
C PHE A 148 -5.07 17.61 -22.71
N ALA A 149 -5.18 16.38 -23.18
CA ALA A 149 -4.48 15.86 -24.35
C ALA A 149 -5.43 15.11 -25.29
N THR A 150 -5.10 15.05 -26.57
CA THR A 150 -5.90 14.36 -27.59
C THR A 150 -5.02 13.49 -28.50
N GLU A 151 -5.57 12.38 -29.00
CA GLU A 151 -4.93 11.47 -29.93
C GLU A 151 -5.99 10.91 -30.90
N ALA A 152 -5.68 10.82 -32.20
CA ALA A 152 -6.59 10.23 -33.19
C ALA A 152 -5.82 9.42 -34.25
N ILE A 153 -6.51 8.66 -35.10
CA ILE A 153 -5.89 7.73 -36.08
C ILE A 153 -4.81 8.41 -36.94
N SER A 154 -5.02 9.66 -37.33
CA SER A 154 -4.14 10.44 -38.20
C SER A 154 -3.35 11.53 -37.48
N THR A 155 -3.54 11.69 -36.17
CA THR A 155 -2.89 12.75 -35.38
C THR A 155 -2.25 12.17 -34.12
N PRO A 156 -0.91 12.27 -33.98
CA PRO A 156 -0.22 11.79 -32.79
C PRO A 156 -0.69 12.57 -31.55
N ARG A 157 -0.39 12.02 -30.36
CA ARG A 157 -0.78 12.61 -29.08
C ARG A 157 -0.31 14.07 -29.00
N GLU A 158 -1.26 14.99 -28.87
CA GLU A 158 -0.99 16.41 -28.72
C GLU A 158 -1.45 16.90 -27.35
N LEU A 159 -0.54 17.56 -26.61
CA LEU A 159 -0.89 18.27 -25.37
C LEU A 159 -1.57 19.61 -25.74
N ILE A 160 -2.81 19.76 -25.28
CA ILE A 160 -3.63 20.96 -25.54
C ILE A 160 -3.53 21.94 -24.39
N TYR A 161 -3.58 21.45 -23.15
CA TYR A 161 -3.54 22.28 -21.95
C TYR A 161 -2.89 21.54 -20.78
N GLN A 162 -2.08 22.25 -20.02
CA GLN A 162 -1.55 21.82 -18.73
C GLN A 162 -1.41 23.05 -17.84
N GLU A 163 -1.98 22.99 -16.64
CA GLU A 163 -1.78 24.02 -15.64
C GLU A 163 -0.40 23.85 -15.01
N HIS A 164 0.47 24.85 -15.17
CA HIS A 164 1.77 24.84 -14.52
C HIS A 164 1.57 25.20 -13.04
N PHE A 165 1.70 24.22 -12.15
CA PHE A 165 1.70 24.45 -10.71
C PHE A 165 2.95 25.25 -10.31
N SER A 166 2.88 26.58 -10.40
CA SER A 166 3.82 27.43 -9.67
C SER A 166 3.39 27.47 -8.20
N THR A 167 4.26 26.94 -7.33
CA THR A 167 4.42 27.35 -5.93
C THR A 167 3.31 27.11 -4.90
N ARG A 168 2.53 26.01 -4.97
CA ARG A 168 1.85 25.44 -3.77
C ARG A 168 1.81 23.91 -3.78
N LYS A 169 2.79 23.27 -3.12
CA LYS A 169 2.65 21.89 -2.61
C LYS A 169 1.70 21.93 -1.42
N SER A 170 0.39 21.96 -1.67
CA SER A 170 -0.63 21.80 -0.63
C SER A 170 -1.59 20.69 -1.02
N GLY A 171 -1.54 19.60 -0.27
CA GLY A 171 -2.54 18.53 -0.27
C GLY A 171 -2.40 17.56 -1.42
N PHE A 172 -1.97 16.34 -1.09
CA PHE A 172 -2.09 15.11 -1.87
C PHE A 172 -3.21 15.12 -2.90
N ILE A 173 -2.84 15.35 -4.16
CA ILE A 173 -3.51 14.75 -5.32
C ILE A 173 -2.32 14.40 -6.21
N LEU A 174 -1.98 13.12 -6.34
CA LEU A 174 -1.00 12.67 -7.34
C LEU A 174 -1.72 12.58 -8.69
N PRO A 175 -1.38 13.42 -9.68
CA PRO A 175 -1.78 13.25 -11.08
C PRO A 175 -1.25 11.95 -11.69
N GLU A 176 -0.18 11.38 -11.13
CA GLU A 176 0.69 10.42 -11.81
C GLU A 176 0.09 9.02 -11.99
N ILE A 177 -0.87 8.62 -11.16
CA ILE A 177 -1.29 7.22 -11.10
C ILE A 177 -2.24 6.84 -12.25
N VAL A 178 -3.13 7.75 -12.66
CA VAL A 178 -4.02 7.51 -13.81
C VAL A 178 -3.30 7.82 -15.13
N GLU A 179 -2.24 8.63 -15.08
CA GLU A 179 -1.49 9.10 -16.25
C GLU A 179 -0.42 8.10 -16.73
N VAL A 180 0.03 7.18 -15.88
CA VAL A 180 1.11 6.20 -16.18
C VAL A 180 0.69 4.75 -15.96
N MET A 181 -0.60 4.41 -16.07
CA MET A 181 -0.95 3.00 -16.24
C MET A 181 -0.66 2.58 -17.67
N GLU A 182 0.51 1.97 -17.88
CA GLU A 182 0.85 1.32 -19.15
C GLU A 182 -0.08 0.14 -19.43
N LYS A 183 -0.22 -0.25 -20.70
CA LYS A 183 -1.00 -1.43 -21.13
C LYS A 183 -0.62 -2.70 -20.32
N ALA A 184 0.65 -2.83 -19.94
CA ALA A 184 1.12 -3.91 -19.09
C ALA A 184 0.46 -3.89 -17.70
N GLN A 185 0.31 -2.71 -17.08
CA GLN A 185 -0.32 -2.56 -15.75
C GLN A 185 -1.83 -2.84 -15.79
N ASP A 186 -2.54 -2.51 -16.88
CA ASP A 186 -3.96 -2.89 -17.02
C ASP A 186 -4.16 -4.40 -17.10
N GLN A 187 -3.30 -5.11 -17.84
CA GLN A 187 -3.33 -6.57 -17.90
C GLN A 187 -3.15 -7.20 -16.52
N VAL A 188 -2.33 -6.58 -15.67
CA VAL A 188 -2.11 -6.99 -14.28
C VAL A 188 -3.36 -6.76 -13.42
N VAL A 189 -4.02 -5.61 -13.58
CA VAL A 189 -5.26 -5.30 -12.85
C VAL A 189 -6.39 -6.26 -13.25
N ARG A 190 -6.51 -6.58 -14.54
CA ARG A 190 -7.56 -7.45 -15.10
C ARG A 190 -7.19 -8.94 -15.13
N ALA A 191 -6.00 -9.31 -14.66
CA ALA A 191 -5.58 -10.71 -14.61
C ALA A 191 -6.56 -11.53 -13.77
N HIS A 192 -6.68 -12.83 -14.09
CA HIS A 192 -7.57 -13.78 -13.41
C HIS A 192 -7.55 -13.57 -11.89
N HIS A 193 -8.69 -13.68 -11.21
CA HIS A 193 -8.78 -13.24 -9.81
C HIS A 193 -8.57 -14.37 -8.78
N VAL A 194 -8.77 -15.64 -9.17
CA VAL A 194 -8.64 -16.81 -8.27
C VAL A 194 -7.18 -17.18 -7.99
N GLY A 195 -6.85 -17.50 -6.75
CA GLY A 195 -5.55 -18.01 -6.31
C GLY A 195 -4.52 -16.93 -5.91
N PRO A 196 -3.26 -17.32 -5.65
CA PRO A 196 -2.19 -16.39 -5.28
C PRO A 196 -1.72 -15.56 -6.48
N PHE A 197 -1.41 -14.28 -6.26
CA PHE A 197 -0.93 -13.34 -7.26
C PHE A 197 0.24 -12.54 -6.69
N VAL A 198 1.27 -12.26 -7.48
CA VAL A 198 2.46 -11.52 -7.04
C VAL A 198 2.63 -10.27 -7.87
N ILE A 199 2.79 -9.13 -7.19
CA ILE A 199 3.25 -7.88 -7.77
C ILE A 199 4.61 -7.58 -7.13
N SER A 200 5.66 -7.89 -7.87
CA SER A 200 7.03 -7.67 -7.45
C SER A 200 7.61 -6.44 -8.12
N GLY A 201 8.43 -5.69 -7.42
CA GLY A 201 9.16 -4.59 -8.03
C GLY A 201 9.99 -3.83 -7.01
N PRO A 202 11.07 -3.17 -7.43
CA PRO A 202 11.87 -2.37 -6.53
C PRO A 202 11.08 -1.17 -6.02
N ALA A 203 11.56 -0.55 -4.96
CA ALA A 203 10.94 0.64 -4.40
C ALA A 203 10.78 1.76 -5.45
N GLY A 204 9.68 2.50 -5.37
CA GLY A 204 9.34 3.57 -6.31
C GLY A 204 8.67 3.09 -7.62
N SER A 205 8.57 1.77 -7.86
CA SER A 205 7.95 1.20 -9.07
C SER A 205 6.41 1.32 -9.14
N GLY A 206 5.75 1.79 -8.08
CA GLY A 206 4.28 1.86 -8.03
C GLY A 206 3.58 0.53 -7.74
N LYS A 207 4.31 -0.49 -7.27
CA LYS A 207 3.77 -1.84 -6.93
C LYS A 207 2.52 -1.80 -6.04
N THR A 208 2.55 -0.99 -5.00
CA THR A 208 1.48 -0.84 -4.01
C THR A 208 0.26 -0.18 -4.63
N THR A 209 0.47 0.91 -5.37
CA THR A 209 -0.57 1.57 -6.15
C THR A 209 -1.27 0.62 -7.11
N LEU A 210 -0.49 -0.16 -7.88
CA LEU A 210 -1.02 -1.14 -8.82
C LEU A 210 -1.87 -2.21 -8.12
N ALA A 211 -1.44 -2.66 -6.94
CA ALA A 211 -2.20 -3.60 -6.12
C ALA A 211 -3.54 -3.02 -5.66
N LEU A 212 -3.58 -1.76 -5.23
CA LEU A 212 -4.81 -1.09 -4.81
C LEU A 212 -5.77 -0.85 -5.99
N HIS A 213 -5.24 -0.53 -7.18
CA HIS A 213 -6.04 -0.53 -8.41
C HIS A 213 -6.62 -1.90 -8.74
N ARG A 214 -5.86 -2.98 -8.49
CA ARG A 214 -6.37 -4.34 -8.64
C ARG A 214 -7.48 -4.64 -7.64
N VAL A 215 -7.36 -4.24 -6.38
CA VAL A 215 -8.46 -4.36 -5.39
C VAL A 215 -9.70 -3.60 -5.87
N ALA A 216 -9.52 -2.38 -6.39
CA ALA A 216 -10.61 -1.58 -6.95
C ALA A 216 -11.35 -2.29 -8.08
N TYR A 217 -10.59 -2.87 -9.01
CA TYR A 217 -11.14 -3.67 -10.09
C TYR A 217 -11.93 -4.86 -9.55
N LEU A 218 -11.37 -5.63 -8.61
CA LEU A 218 -12.03 -6.81 -8.07
C LEU A 218 -13.37 -6.49 -7.38
N VAL A 219 -13.43 -5.36 -6.66
CA VAL A 219 -14.64 -4.90 -5.96
C VAL A 219 -15.70 -4.33 -6.90
N GLN A 220 -15.30 -3.61 -7.95
CA GLN A 220 -16.23 -2.82 -8.77
C GLN A 220 -16.59 -3.50 -10.10
N ALA A 221 -15.73 -4.36 -10.64
CA ALA A 221 -15.96 -4.93 -11.97
C ALA A 221 -17.14 -5.92 -11.95
N PRO A 222 -18.07 -5.86 -12.93
CA PRO A 222 -19.31 -6.65 -12.90
C PRO A 222 -19.11 -8.18 -12.85
N ASP A 223 -17.98 -8.67 -13.36
CA ASP A 223 -17.59 -10.08 -13.38
C ASP A 223 -17.00 -10.58 -12.06
N THR A 224 -16.51 -9.67 -11.20
CA THR A 224 -15.83 -10.03 -9.95
C THR A 224 -16.51 -9.50 -8.70
N SER A 225 -17.27 -8.41 -8.77
CA SER A 225 -17.83 -7.70 -7.61
C SER A 225 -18.70 -8.57 -6.71
N GLU A 226 -19.45 -9.53 -7.27
CA GLU A 226 -20.25 -10.49 -6.52
C GLU A 226 -19.38 -11.41 -5.62
N HIS A 227 -18.16 -11.72 -6.08
CA HIS A 227 -17.22 -12.61 -5.39
C HIS A 227 -16.32 -11.88 -4.38
N TYR A 228 -16.20 -10.55 -4.49
CA TYR A 228 -15.32 -9.75 -3.63
C TYR A 228 -16.07 -8.59 -2.94
N PRO A 229 -17.01 -8.87 -2.03
CA PRO A 229 -17.63 -7.83 -1.23
C PRO A 229 -16.58 -7.10 -0.38
N SER A 230 -16.55 -5.76 -0.41
CA SER A 230 -15.49 -4.97 0.23
C SER A 230 -15.25 -5.31 1.71
N LYS A 231 -16.30 -5.63 2.46
CA LYS A 231 -16.25 -5.99 3.89
C LYS A 231 -15.48 -7.29 4.18
N THR A 232 -15.30 -8.13 3.15
CA THR A 232 -14.60 -9.42 3.23
C THR A 232 -13.17 -9.33 2.70
N ILE A 233 -12.70 -8.12 2.37
CA ILE A 233 -11.34 -7.86 1.91
C ILE A 233 -10.53 -7.26 3.05
N ILE A 234 -9.31 -7.76 3.21
CA ILE A 234 -8.34 -7.23 4.16
C ILE A 234 -7.00 -6.90 3.48
N VAL A 235 -6.44 -5.75 3.84
CA VAL A 235 -5.13 -5.28 3.38
C VAL A 235 -4.20 -5.20 4.59
N PHE A 236 -3.16 -6.03 4.59
CA PHE A 236 -2.12 -6.04 5.60
C PHE A 236 -0.96 -5.13 5.21
N VAL A 237 -0.67 -4.16 6.09
CA VAL A 237 0.42 -3.18 5.95
C VAL A 237 1.45 -3.34 7.07
N GLN A 238 2.63 -2.71 6.92
CA GLN A 238 3.73 -2.88 7.88
C GLN A 238 3.61 -2.03 9.14
N ASP A 239 2.94 -0.87 9.03
CA ASP A 239 2.92 0.17 10.06
C ASP A 239 1.66 1.05 9.93
N ASN A 240 1.40 1.83 10.98
CA ASN A 240 0.21 2.64 11.10
C ASN A 240 0.21 3.86 10.16
N GLY A 241 1.38 4.36 9.74
CA GLY A 241 1.47 5.46 8.76
C GLY A 241 1.03 4.99 7.37
N THR A 242 1.48 3.81 6.95
CA THR A 242 1.00 3.17 5.72
C THR A 242 -0.50 2.85 5.78
N GLN A 243 -1.00 2.42 6.95
CA GLN A 243 -2.43 2.20 7.19
C GLN A 243 -3.26 3.46 6.99
N GLU A 244 -2.83 4.59 7.57
CA GLU A 244 -3.47 5.90 7.41
C GLU A 244 -3.47 6.33 5.94
N TYR A 245 -2.33 6.20 5.25
CA TYR A 245 -2.22 6.51 3.83
C TYR A 245 -3.21 5.72 2.96
N PHE A 246 -3.30 4.39 3.15
CA PHE A 246 -4.23 3.58 2.36
C PHE A 246 -5.69 3.85 2.72
N SER A 247 -5.97 4.23 3.98
CA SER A 247 -7.32 4.56 4.44
C SER A 247 -7.89 5.78 3.72
N HIS A 248 -7.03 6.69 3.24
CA HIS A 248 -7.41 7.82 2.39
C HIS A 248 -7.44 7.46 0.89
N LEU A 249 -6.49 6.63 0.43
CA LEU A 249 -6.36 6.30 -1.00
C LEU A 249 -7.47 5.38 -1.53
N LEU A 250 -7.91 4.38 -0.76
CA LEU A 250 -8.98 3.46 -1.20
C LEU A 250 -10.33 4.18 -1.45
N PRO A 251 -10.80 5.10 -0.58
CA PRO A 251 -11.95 5.95 -0.86
C PRO A 251 -11.80 6.78 -2.14
N GLU A 252 -10.61 7.31 -2.43
CA GLU A 252 -10.35 8.03 -3.67
C GLU A 252 -10.50 7.14 -4.92
N LEU A 253 -10.25 5.84 -4.79
CA LEU A 253 -10.50 4.83 -5.84
C LEU A 253 -11.96 4.39 -5.91
N GLY A 254 -12.85 4.96 -5.09
CA GLY A 254 -14.27 4.60 -5.02
C GLY A 254 -14.52 3.30 -4.26
N ILE A 255 -13.60 2.87 -3.40
CA ILE A 255 -13.74 1.67 -2.58
C ILE A 255 -13.96 2.07 -1.12
N LYS A 256 -15.02 1.53 -0.52
CA LYS A 256 -15.31 1.72 0.91
C LYS A 256 -15.34 0.39 1.63
N ASN A 257 -15.22 0.43 2.95
CA ASN A 257 -15.39 -0.72 3.85
C ASN A 257 -14.40 -1.87 3.63
N VAL A 258 -13.24 -1.61 3.01
CA VAL A 258 -12.10 -2.54 3.02
C VAL A 258 -11.36 -2.38 4.34
N ARG A 259 -11.03 -3.49 4.98
CA ARG A 259 -10.30 -3.48 6.24
C ARG A 259 -8.81 -3.31 5.97
N ILE A 260 -8.18 -2.28 6.55
CA ILE A 260 -6.73 -2.04 6.46
C ILE A 260 -6.18 -2.09 7.87
N THR A 261 -5.16 -2.92 8.10
CA THR A 261 -4.62 -3.14 9.44
C THR A 261 -3.20 -3.70 9.38
N THR A 262 -2.48 -3.64 10.49
CA THR A 262 -1.21 -4.35 10.64
C THR A 262 -1.45 -5.79 11.08
N PHE A 263 -0.46 -6.67 10.90
CA PHE A 263 -0.55 -8.04 11.42
C PHE A 263 -0.81 -8.07 12.93
N SER A 264 -0.15 -7.19 13.68
CA SER A 264 -0.22 -7.19 15.14
C SER A 264 -1.62 -6.81 15.64
N GLU A 265 -2.21 -5.76 15.08
CA GLU A 265 -3.59 -5.34 15.39
C GLU A 265 -4.58 -6.47 15.07
N TRP A 266 -4.51 -7.02 13.86
CA TRP A 266 -5.38 -8.12 13.46
C TRP A 266 -5.23 -9.35 14.36
N ALA A 267 -4.01 -9.69 14.76
CA ALA A 267 -3.75 -10.84 15.62
C ALA A 267 -4.29 -10.61 17.04
N ILE A 268 -4.13 -9.41 17.60
CA ILE A 268 -4.69 -9.02 18.91
C ILE A 268 -6.21 -9.13 18.88
N GLU A 269 -6.86 -8.63 17.83
CA GLU A 269 -8.31 -8.74 17.67
C GLU A 269 -8.77 -10.20 17.54
N CYS A 270 -8.08 -11.00 16.73
CA CYS A 270 -8.40 -12.42 16.55
C CYS A 270 -8.27 -13.22 17.85
N LEU A 271 -7.27 -12.89 18.67
CA LEU A 271 -7.03 -13.50 19.97
C LEU A 271 -7.88 -12.85 21.08
N ALA A 272 -8.59 -11.75 20.81
CA ALA A 272 -9.32 -10.96 21.80
C ALA A 272 -8.46 -10.66 23.05
N ILE A 273 -7.24 -10.15 22.84
CA ILE A 273 -6.34 -9.75 23.93
C ILE A 273 -6.75 -8.35 24.40
N GLU A 274 -7.13 -8.23 25.67
CA GLU A 274 -7.46 -6.95 26.31
C GLU A 274 -6.18 -6.23 26.77
N ASP A 275 -6.20 -4.90 26.68
CA ASP A 275 -5.13 -3.99 27.13
C ASP A 275 -3.72 -4.35 26.64
N ALA A 276 -3.61 -4.86 25.41
CA ALA A 276 -2.35 -5.28 24.82
C ALA A 276 -1.54 -4.09 24.28
N THR A 277 -0.25 -4.01 24.66
CA THR A 277 0.68 -3.07 24.03
C THR A 277 1.52 -3.80 22.99
N CYS A 278 1.62 -3.28 21.75
CA CYS A 278 2.49 -3.86 20.73
C CYS A 278 3.83 -3.12 20.67
N ALA A 279 4.92 -3.82 20.96
CA ALA A 279 6.28 -3.31 20.75
C ALA A 279 6.82 -3.74 19.39
N VAL A 280 7.60 -2.86 18.75
CA VAL A 280 8.28 -3.19 17.49
C VAL A 280 9.42 -4.18 17.74
N ARG A 281 10.28 -3.88 18.73
CA ARG A 281 11.35 -4.75 19.24
C ARG A 281 11.51 -4.50 20.75
N ILE A 282 11.85 -5.53 21.51
CA ILE A 282 11.99 -5.47 22.98
C ILE A 282 13.47 -5.65 23.34
N GLY A 283 14.00 -4.75 24.18
CA GLY A 283 15.40 -4.76 24.64
C GLY A 283 16.01 -3.35 24.73
N SER A 284 17.06 -3.20 25.54
CA SER A 284 17.68 -1.92 25.90
C SER A 284 18.71 -1.44 24.86
N ASN A 285 19.31 -2.37 24.13
CA ASN A 285 20.28 -2.14 23.06
C ASN A 285 20.09 -3.13 21.90
N GLU A 286 20.75 -2.89 20.77
CA GLU A 286 20.57 -3.69 19.55
C GLU A 286 20.99 -5.15 19.71
N GLN A 287 22.08 -5.43 20.44
CA GLN A 287 22.56 -6.80 20.65
C GLN A 287 21.55 -7.63 21.46
N GLU A 288 20.94 -7.01 22.46
CA GLU A 288 19.91 -7.60 23.30
C GLU A 288 18.64 -7.87 22.50
N LYS A 289 18.17 -6.89 21.72
CA LYS A 289 17.01 -7.05 20.82
C LYS A 289 17.22 -8.19 19.81
N ASP A 290 18.41 -8.28 19.22
CA ASP A 290 18.74 -9.34 18.25
C ASP A 290 18.67 -10.73 18.87
N THR A 291 19.28 -10.88 20.04
CA THR A 291 19.35 -12.15 20.76
C THR A 291 17.95 -12.59 21.15
N TYR A 292 17.14 -11.65 21.64
CA TYR A 292 15.76 -11.90 22.05
C TYR A 292 14.87 -12.32 20.86
N GLU A 293 14.92 -11.60 19.74
CA GLU A 293 14.18 -11.98 18.53
C GLU A 293 14.65 -13.32 17.98
N TYR A 294 15.97 -13.58 17.97
CA TYR A 294 16.52 -14.86 17.52
C TYR A 294 15.95 -16.03 18.34
N GLU A 295 16.02 -15.95 19.66
CA GLU A 295 15.53 -17.01 20.55
C GLU A 295 14.01 -17.22 20.40
N LYS A 296 13.24 -16.13 20.21
CA LYS A 296 11.79 -16.22 19.89
C LYS A 296 11.54 -16.91 18.55
N ILE A 297 12.30 -16.59 17.50
CA ILE A 297 12.17 -17.23 16.18
C ILE A 297 12.51 -18.72 16.27
N GLN A 298 13.54 -19.10 17.05
CA GLN A 298 13.84 -20.50 17.30
C GLN A 298 12.68 -21.22 17.99
N ALA A 299 12.07 -20.59 18.99
CA ALA A 299 10.90 -21.12 19.66
C ALA A 299 9.68 -21.25 18.73
N LEU A 300 9.45 -20.28 17.83
CA LEU A 300 8.38 -20.36 16.81
C LEU A 300 8.56 -21.55 15.85
N ARG A 301 9.81 -21.83 15.46
CA ARG A 301 10.14 -22.84 14.43
C ARG A 301 10.28 -24.25 15.00
N THR A 302 10.80 -24.38 16.20
CA THR A 302 11.16 -25.68 16.81
C THR A 302 10.36 -26.01 18.08
N GLY A 303 9.64 -25.04 18.62
CA GLY A 303 8.85 -25.21 19.84
C GLY A 303 7.70 -26.21 19.66
N LYS A 304 7.38 -26.89 20.76
CA LYS A 304 6.18 -27.73 20.84
C LYS A 304 5.02 -26.88 21.33
N PHE A 305 3.99 -26.72 20.51
CA PHE A 305 2.81 -25.97 20.90
C PHE A 305 1.90 -26.88 21.72
N LEU A 306 1.75 -26.53 23.00
CA LEU A 306 0.83 -27.22 23.91
C LEU A 306 -0.61 -26.72 23.68
N LYS A 307 -1.58 -27.46 24.21
CA LYS A 307 -3.01 -27.11 24.13
C LYS A 307 -3.24 -25.64 24.49
N PHE A 308 -3.83 -24.89 23.57
CA PHE A 308 -4.01 -23.45 23.68
C PHE A 308 -4.94 -23.10 24.85
N THR A 309 -4.55 -22.11 25.66
CA THR A 309 -5.38 -21.52 26.72
C THR A 309 -5.49 -20.00 26.56
N ARG A 310 -6.52 -19.36 27.12
CA ARG A 310 -6.65 -17.88 27.09
C ARG A 310 -5.60 -17.14 27.93
N ASN A 311 -4.73 -17.86 28.65
CA ASN A 311 -3.63 -17.26 29.39
C ASN A 311 -2.40 -17.13 28.47
N TYR A 312 -2.43 -16.12 27.60
CA TYR A 312 -1.50 -15.97 26.47
C TYR A 312 -0.02 -15.92 26.91
N LEU A 313 0.33 -15.07 27.87
CA LEU A 313 1.70 -14.96 28.38
C LEU A 313 2.17 -16.25 29.06
N SER A 314 1.26 -17.01 29.70
CA SER A 314 1.61 -18.33 30.24
C SER A 314 1.90 -19.36 29.14
N ASN A 315 1.17 -19.32 28.03
CA ASN A 315 1.47 -20.17 26.87
C ASN A 315 2.85 -19.83 26.31
N LEU A 316 3.15 -18.54 26.12
CA LEU A 316 4.46 -18.07 25.66
C LEU A 316 5.58 -18.50 26.60
N GLN A 317 5.41 -18.35 27.91
CA GLN A 317 6.40 -18.76 28.91
C GLN A 317 6.81 -20.22 28.76
N LYS A 318 5.85 -21.12 28.52
CA LYS A 318 6.12 -22.56 28.33
C LYS A 318 6.86 -22.84 27.03
N ILE A 319 6.51 -22.12 25.97
CA ILE A 319 7.15 -22.25 24.64
C ILE A 319 8.57 -21.70 24.68
N TYR A 320 8.82 -20.61 25.42
CA TYR A 320 10.11 -19.94 25.50
C TYR A 320 11.10 -20.58 26.48
N ALA A 321 10.63 -21.24 27.54
CA ALA A 321 11.48 -21.86 28.57
C ALA A 321 12.66 -22.70 28.05
N PRO A 322 12.53 -23.56 27.01
CA PRO A 322 13.66 -24.34 26.49
C PRO A 322 14.63 -23.57 25.58
N HIS A 323 14.27 -22.37 25.13
CA HIS A 323 15.04 -21.59 24.14
C HIS A 323 15.68 -20.33 24.70
N PHE A 324 15.12 -19.76 25.77
CA PHE A 324 15.57 -18.46 26.27
C PHE A 324 16.80 -18.57 27.16
N SER A 325 17.76 -17.66 26.94
CA SER A 325 18.85 -17.42 27.86
C SER A 325 18.37 -16.74 29.15
N THR A 326 19.21 -16.72 30.19
CA THR A 326 18.90 -16.06 31.47
C THR A 326 18.47 -14.60 31.27
N ARG A 327 19.15 -13.87 30.38
CA ARG A 327 18.82 -12.47 30.10
C ARG A 327 17.49 -12.32 29.38
N SER A 328 17.21 -13.16 28.38
CA SER A 328 15.91 -13.17 27.69
C SER A 328 14.75 -13.53 28.61
N LEU A 329 14.97 -14.39 29.61
CA LEU A 329 13.97 -14.69 30.64
C LEU A 329 13.67 -13.48 31.53
N GLU A 330 14.66 -12.63 31.82
CA GLU A 330 14.44 -11.35 32.53
C GLU A 330 13.62 -10.39 31.69
N LEU A 331 13.98 -10.20 30.41
CA LEU A 331 13.20 -9.38 29.47
C LEU A 331 11.76 -9.88 29.32
N PHE A 332 11.56 -11.20 29.30
CA PHE A 332 10.23 -11.78 29.23
C PHE A 332 9.40 -11.53 30.51
N LYS A 333 10.03 -11.42 31.69
CA LYS A 333 9.33 -11.02 32.91
C LYS A 333 8.85 -9.58 32.82
N GLU A 334 9.71 -8.65 32.38
CA GLU A 334 9.33 -7.25 32.14
C GLU A 334 8.21 -7.15 31.10
N GLN A 335 8.29 -7.95 30.03
CA GLN A 335 7.26 -8.03 29.00
C GLN A 335 5.91 -8.50 29.57
N LYS A 336 5.93 -9.48 30.47
CA LYS A 336 4.73 -10.03 31.12
C LYS A 336 4.09 -9.02 32.06
N GLU A 337 4.88 -8.26 32.81
CA GLU A 337 4.41 -7.21 33.71
C GLU A 337 3.73 -6.06 32.96
N ASN A 338 4.26 -5.71 31.78
CA ASN A 338 3.72 -4.63 30.95
C ASN A 338 2.61 -5.06 29.98
N ASN A 339 2.21 -6.34 29.97
CA ASN A 339 1.28 -6.92 28.97
C ASN A 339 1.64 -6.56 27.52
N THR A 340 2.93 -6.59 27.22
CA THR A 340 3.47 -6.21 25.91
C THR A 340 3.64 -7.44 25.04
N TYR A 341 3.35 -7.31 23.74
CA TYR A 341 3.55 -8.34 22.73
C TYR A 341 4.31 -7.77 21.55
N ASP A 342 5.04 -8.61 20.82
CA ASP A 342 5.57 -8.28 19.51
C ASP A 342 4.99 -9.18 18.42
N ARG A 343 5.40 -8.95 17.17
CA ARG A 343 4.94 -9.72 16.01
C ARG A 343 5.22 -11.22 16.14
N ILE A 344 6.30 -11.62 16.81
CA ILE A 344 6.71 -13.02 16.96
C ILE A 344 5.84 -13.69 18.00
N ASP A 345 5.61 -13.03 19.14
CA ASP A 345 4.69 -13.50 20.18
C ASP A 345 3.29 -13.78 19.63
N LEU A 346 2.74 -12.81 18.88
CA LEU A 346 1.41 -12.94 18.28
C LEU A 346 1.35 -14.04 17.23
N THR A 347 2.43 -14.25 16.48
CA THR A 347 2.53 -15.35 15.51
C THR A 347 2.56 -16.71 16.21
N ILE A 348 3.33 -16.84 17.30
CA ILE A 348 3.37 -18.06 18.13
C ILE A 348 1.99 -18.36 18.70
N LEU A 349 1.29 -17.36 19.22
CA LEU A 349 -0.05 -17.53 19.81
C LEU A 349 -1.09 -17.95 18.78
N LEU A 350 -1.13 -17.30 17.61
CA LEU A 350 -2.04 -17.68 16.53
C LEU A 350 -1.72 -19.08 15.97
N LYS A 351 -0.45 -19.42 15.82
CA LYS A 351 -0.03 -20.77 15.43
C LYS A 351 -0.47 -21.82 16.45
N ALA A 352 -0.24 -21.57 17.74
CA ALA A 352 -0.71 -22.44 18.82
C ALA A 352 -2.24 -22.60 18.83
N TYR A 353 -2.96 -21.50 18.57
CA TYR A 353 -4.42 -21.52 18.45
C TYR A 353 -4.87 -22.44 17.30
N LEU A 354 -4.24 -22.31 16.12
CA LEU A 354 -4.56 -23.07 14.92
C LEU A 354 -4.11 -24.54 14.95
N GLU A 355 -3.23 -24.92 15.87
CA GLU A 355 -2.98 -26.34 16.17
C GLU A 355 -4.12 -26.97 16.98
N SER A 356 -4.84 -26.16 17.76
CA SER A 356 -5.97 -26.60 18.56
C SER A 356 -7.34 -26.40 17.88
N HIS A 357 -7.41 -25.59 16.82
CA HIS A 357 -8.63 -25.23 16.10
C HIS A 357 -8.38 -25.16 14.59
N GLU A 358 -9.32 -25.62 13.76
CA GLU A 358 -9.13 -25.62 12.30
C GLU A 358 -9.08 -24.20 11.69
N ARG A 359 -9.92 -23.30 12.20
CA ARG A 359 -10.06 -21.90 11.77
C ARG A 359 -10.05 -20.95 12.97
N ILE A 360 -9.65 -19.70 12.73
CA ILE A 360 -9.75 -18.61 13.71
C ILE A 360 -11.23 -18.24 13.87
N ILE A 361 -11.73 -18.21 15.11
CA ILE A 361 -13.13 -17.87 15.40
C ILE A 361 -13.18 -16.55 16.15
N ILE A 362 -13.84 -15.56 15.57
CA ILE A 362 -14.09 -14.26 16.20
C ILE A 362 -15.54 -14.11 16.63
N SER A 363 -15.76 -13.33 17.69
CA SER A 363 -17.08 -13.06 18.25
C SER A 363 -17.53 -11.66 17.82
N HIS A 364 -18.63 -11.59 17.08
CA HIS A 364 -19.27 -10.34 16.69
C HIS A 364 -20.46 -10.06 17.59
N GLU A 365 -20.50 -8.87 18.17
CA GLU A 365 -21.65 -8.38 18.91
C GLU A 365 -22.64 -7.71 17.94
N TYR A 366 -23.90 -8.07 18.04
CA TYR A 366 -24.98 -7.48 17.23
C TYR A 366 -26.22 -7.30 18.10
N TYR A 367 -27.03 -6.30 17.78
CA TYR A 367 -28.31 -6.07 18.44
C TYR A 367 -29.42 -6.72 17.64
N ALA A 368 -30.28 -7.49 18.30
CA ALA A 368 -31.45 -8.10 17.69
C ALA A 368 -32.71 -7.76 18.51
N PRO A 369 -33.84 -7.45 17.85
CA PRO A 369 -35.09 -7.20 18.57
C PRO A 369 -35.53 -8.46 19.34
N SER A 370 -35.98 -8.26 20.57
CA SER A 370 -36.67 -9.25 21.39
C SER A 370 -38.14 -9.36 20.96
N GLU A 371 -38.83 -10.39 21.46
CA GLU A 371 -40.29 -10.51 21.30
C GLU A 371 -41.06 -9.32 21.91
N SER A 372 -40.45 -8.59 22.86
CA SER A 372 -41.00 -7.36 23.45
C SER A 372 -40.67 -6.08 22.67
N GLY A 373 -39.83 -6.15 21.62
CA GLY A 373 -39.39 -5.00 20.84
C GLY A 373 -38.10 -4.33 21.33
N ASP A 374 -37.48 -4.83 22.41
CA ASP A 374 -36.23 -4.31 22.95
C ASP A 374 -35.02 -4.84 22.17
N LEU A 375 -33.98 -4.02 21.96
CA LEU A 375 -32.75 -4.46 21.31
C LEU A 375 -31.87 -5.22 22.30
N LEU A 376 -31.83 -6.55 22.19
CA LEU A 376 -30.94 -7.39 22.99
C LEU A 376 -29.58 -7.53 22.30
N LYS A 377 -28.52 -7.31 23.08
CA LYS A 377 -27.14 -7.57 22.66
C LYS A 377 -26.92 -9.08 22.56
N LYS A 378 -26.68 -9.58 21.36
CA LYS A 378 -26.35 -10.98 21.07
C LYS A 378 -24.93 -11.09 20.55
N THR A 379 -24.31 -12.23 20.75
CA THR A 379 -22.96 -12.52 20.27
C THR A 379 -23.02 -13.67 19.28
N ARG A 380 -22.49 -13.48 18.07
CA ARG A 380 -22.34 -14.52 17.05
C ARG A 380 -20.87 -14.87 16.92
N ARG A 381 -20.55 -16.15 16.98
CA ARG A 381 -19.21 -16.64 16.65
C ARG A 381 -19.17 -17.02 15.18
N THR A 382 -18.20 -16.48 14.46
CA THR A 382 -18.01 -16.75 13.03
C THR A 382 -16.54 -17.02 12.75
N PRO A 383 -16.22 -17.96 11.83
CA PRO A 383 -14.87 -18.11 11.36
C PRO A 383 -14.41 -16.82 10.67
N VAL A 384 -13.14 -16.47 10.85
CA VAL A 384 -12.49 -15.41 10.06
C VAL A 384 -12.29 -15.97 8.66
N GLU A 385 -12.93 -15.35 7.68
CA GLU A 385 -12.87 -15.76 6.28
C GLU A 385 -12.89 -14.52 5.39
N TYR A 386 -11.86 -14.37 4.56
CA TYR A 386 -11.68 -13.25 3.66
C TYR A 386 -11.74 -13.74 2.21
N SER A 387 -12.50 -13.00 1.38
CA SER A 387 -12.56 -13.25 -0.07
C SER A 387 -11.25 -12.86 -0.75
N LEU A 388 -10.54 -11.87 -0.20
CA LEU A 388 -9.24 -11.40 -0.67
C LEU A 388 -8.37 -10.94 0.50
N ILE A 389 -7.13 -11.42 0.54
CA ILE A 389 -6.06 -10.88 1.39
C ILE A 389 -5.03 -10.18 0.50
N VAL A 390 -4.68 -8.94 0.83
CA VAL A 390 -3.53 -8.24 0.23
C VAL A 390 -2.44 -8.12 1.28
N VAL A 391 -1.23 -8.52 0.94
CA VAL A 391 -0.07 -8.48 1.83
C VAL A 391 0.96 -7.53 1.23
N ASP A 392 1.02 -6.30 1.76
CA ASP A 392 1.98 -5.28 1.31
C ASP A 392 3.33 -5.43 2.02
N GLU A 393 4.40 -5.21 1.27
CA GLU A 393 5.78 -5.54 1.65
C GLU A 393 5.90 -6.98 2.19
N PHE A 394 5.40 -7.96 1.42
CA PHE A 394 5.27 -9.36 1.85
C PHE A 394 6.59 -9.97 2.36
N GLN A 395 7.75 -9.51 1.86
CA GLN A 395 9.07 -9.98 2.29
C GLN A 395 9.35 -9.74 3.78
N ASN A 396 8.61 -8.83 4.42
CA ASN A 396 8.71 -8.49 5.83
C ASN A 396 7.79 -9.35 6.74
N TYR A 397 7.11 -10.36 6.17
CA TYR A 397 6.33 -11.34 6.93
C TYR A 397 7.09 -12.65 7.12
N MET A 398 6.81 -13.33 8.23
CA MET A 398 7.32 -14.67 8.49
C MET A 398 6.53 -15.71 7.68
N PRO A 399 7.15 -16.81 7.22
CA PRO A 399 6.44 -17.89 6.53
C PRO A 399 5.22 -18.41 7.31
N GLU A 400 5.32 -18.46 8.64
CA GLU A 400 4.24 -18.86 9.54
C GLU A 400 3.05 -17.89 9.51
N GLN A 401 3.29 -16.59 9.33
CA GLN A 401 2.23 -15.60 9.18
C GLN A 401 1.45 -15.81 7.88
N LEU A 402 2.13 -16.19 6.79
CA LEU A 402 1.45 -16.53 5.54
C LEU A 402 0.62 -17.81 5.66
N GLN A 403 1.09 -18.80 6.41
CA GLN A 403 0.30 -20.00 6.72
C GLN A 403 -0.97 -19.65 7.50
N ILE A 404 -0.87 -18.72 8.46
CA ILE A 404 -2.01 -18.19 9.20
C ILE A 404 -2.98 -17.47 8.24
N PHE A 405 -2.50 -16.61 7.34
CA PHE A 405 -3.34 -15.94 6.34
C PHE A 405 -4.05 -16.95 5.44
N ASN A 406 -3.36 -18.01 5.01
CA ASN A 406 -3.97 -19.06 4.19
C ASN A 406 -5.12 -19.80 4.90
N ARG A 407 -5.14 -19.85 6.24
CA ARG A 407 -6.25 -20.40 7.03
C ARG A 407 -7.42 -19.43 7.19
N ALA A 408 -7.21 -18.15 6.93
CA ALA A 408 -8.23 -17.11 6.95
C ALA A 408 -8.78 -16.78 5.54
N LEU A 409 -8.28 -17.44 4.49
CA LEU A 409 -8.79 -17.29 3.13
C LEU A 409 -10.02 -18.18 2.91
N GLU A 410 -10.96 -17.65 2.12
CA GLU A 410 -12.06 -18.43 1.59
C GLU A 410 -11.57 -19.60 0.72
N GLU A 411 -12.11 -20.79 0.97
CA GLU A 411 -11.61 -22.04 0.39
C GLU A 411 -11.80 -22.16 -1.12
N GLU A 412 -12.89 -21.61 -1.66
CA GLU A 412 -13.19 -21.71 -3.09
C GLU A 412 -12.18 -20.94 -3.94
N ARG A 413 -11.78 -19.75 -3.49
CA ARG A 413 -10.99 -18.82 -4.30
C ARG A 413 -9.53 -18.74 -3.90
N LYS A 414 -9.22 -18.89 -2.60
CA LYS A 414 -7.86 -18.76 -2.03
C LYS A 414 -7.10 -17.56 -2.61
N SER A 415 -7.80 -16.42 -2.71
CA SER A 415 -7.31 -15.24 -3.42
C SER A 415 -6.43 -14.40 -2.50
N ILE A 416 -5.14 -14.35 -2.80
CA ILE A 416 -4.15 -13.57 -2.04
C ILE A 416 -3.24 -12.81 -3.00
N ILE A 417 -2.97 -11.54 -2.72
CA ILE A 417 -2.06 -10.69 -3.50
C ILE A 417 -0.85 -10.36 -2.63
N TYR A 418 0.33 -10.81 -3.05
CA TYR A 418 1.61 -10.46 -2.45
C TYR A 418 2.21 -9.26 -3.19
N VAL A 419 2.49 -8.19 -2.47
CA VAL A 419 3.09 -6.97 -3.01
C VAL A 419 4.40 -6.73 -2.28
N GLY A 420 5.52 -6.62 -3.00
CA GLY A 420 6.82 -6.56 -2.32
C GLY A 420 8.01 -6.88 -3.20
N ASP A 421 9.20 -6.93 -2.62
CA ASP A 421 10.40 -7.39 -3.30
C ASP A 421 11.27 -8.17 -2.31
N ILE A 422 11.63 -9.41 -2.66
CA ILE A 422 12.49 -10.26 -1.82
C ILE A 422 13.86 -9.61 -1.60
N ALA A 423 14.31 -8.75 -2.52
CA ALA A 423 15.56 -8.00 -2.38
C ALA A 423 15.47 -6.81 -1.39
N GLN A 424 14.32 -6.56 -0.78
CA GLN A 424 14.07 -5.42 0.12
C GLN A 424 13.63 -5.86 1.52
N GLN A 425 14.28 -6.90 2.06
CA GLN A 425 13.96 -7.45 3.37
C GLN A 425 14.60 -6.60 4.48
N ILE A 426 13.80 -6.17 5.46
CA ILE A 426 14.32 -5.39 6.60
C ILE A 426 14.06 -6.03 7.98
N LYS A 427 13.37 -7.17 8.04
CA LYS A 427 13.02 -7.86 9.29
C LYS A 427 13.64 -9.25 9.37
N LEU A 428 14.03 -9.65 10.58
CA LEU A 428 14.62 -10.97 10.85
C LEU A 428 13.58 -12.09 10.80
N GLY A 429 14.00 -13.26 10.28
CA GLY A 429 13.18 -14.47 10.25
C GLY A 429 12.06 -14.45 9.20
N THR A 430 12.05 -13.47 8.31
CA THR A 430 11.01 -13.29 7.29
C THR A 430 11.36 -14.00 5.97
N ILE A 431 10.46 -13.90 4.98
CA ILE A 431 10.54 -14.61 3.71
C ILE A 431 11.80 -14.22 2.92
N ARG A 432 12.53 -15.24 2.45
CA ARG A 432 13.77 -15.08 1.67
C ARG A 432 13.74 -15.69 0.28
N GLU A 433 12.76 -16.52 0.02
CA GLU A 433 12.67 -17.30 -1.20
C GLU A 433 11.22 -17.34 -1.65
N TRP A 434 11.02 -17.30 -2.97
CA TRP A 434 9.71 -17.44 -3.60
C TRP A 434 9.02 -18.78 -3.22
N SER A 435 9.79 -19.80 -2.84
CA SER A 435 9.28 -21.08 -2.34
C SER A 435 8.39 -20.93 -1.09
N HIS A 436 8.65 -19.93 -0.23
CA HIS A 436 7.88 -19.70 0.99
C HIS A 436 6.46 -19.18 0.76
N ILE A 437 6.21 -18.51 -0.38
CA ILE A 437 4.87 -18.05 -0.77
C ILE A 437 4.11 -19.10 -1.60
N GLY A 438 4.67 -20.31 -1.72
CA GLY A 438 4.12 -21.42 -2.48
C GLY A 438 4.49 -21.39 -3.97
N ASN A 439 4.00 -22.37 -4.72
CA ASN A 439 4.25 -22.46 -6.16
C ASN A 439 3.26 -21.56 -6.91
N ILE A 440 3.73 -20.38 -7.34
CA ILE A 440 2.94 -19.40 -8.07
C ILE A 440 3.31 -19.51 -9.55
N LYS A 441 2.30 -19.73 -10.40
CA LYS A 441 2.50 -19.81 -11.85
C LYS A 441 3.11 -18.52 -12.38
N ASP A 442 3.99 -18.60 -13.38
CA ASP A 442 4.67 -17.41 -13.94
C ASP A 442 3.68 -16.37 -14.47
N GLU A 443 2.56 -16.79 -15.06
CA GLU A 443 1.47 -15.90 -15.53
C GLU A 443 0.80 -15.08 -14.41
N ARG A 444 1.00 -15.47 -13.15
CA ARG A 444 0.47 -14.83 -11.94
C ARG A 444 1.52 -13.97 -11.23
N LYS A 445 2.73 -13.88 -11.80
CA LYS A 445 3.83 -13.10 -11.27
C LYS A 445 4.11 -11.93 -12.19
N VAL A 446 3.93 -10.75 -11.64
CA VAL A 446 4.19 -9.49 -12.32
C VAL A 446 5.44 -8.90 -11.72
N VAL A 447 6.42 -8.60 -12.56
CA VAL A 447 7.62 -7.90 -12.14
C VAL A 447 7.61 -6.53 -12.80
N LEU A 448 7.42 -5.49 -12.00
CA LEU A 448 7.54 -4.12 -12.47
C LEU A 448 9.01 -3.79 -12.67
N GLU A 449 9.32 -3.31 -13.87
CA GLU A 449 10.66 -2.87 -14.21
C GLU A 449 11.00 -1.56 -13.50
N LYS A 450 12.30 -1.34 -13.34
CA LYS A 450 12.86 -0.22 -12.59
C LYS A 450 12.61 1.10 -13.29
N VAL A 451 11.67 1.90 -12.78
CA VAL A 451 11.67 3.35 -13.01
C VAL A 451 12.58 3.97 -11.97
N TYR A 452 13.87 4.13 -12.30
CA TYR A 452 14.77 4.84 -11.41
C TYR A 452 14.45 6.33 -11.47
N ARG A 453 13.85 6.83 -10.39
CA ARG A 453 13.69 8.26 -10.12
C ARG A 453 15.01 8.91 -9.74
N ASN A 454 15.98 8.10 -9.31
CA ASN A 454 17.32 8.53 -8.92
C ASN A 454 18.12 9.01 -10.13
N THR A 455 19.03 9.96 -9.90
CA THR A 455 20.01 10.36 -10.91
C THR A 455 20.98 9.24 -11.24
N LYS A 456 21.57 9.30 -12.44
CA LYS A 456 22.57 8.33 -12.90
C LYS A 456 23.72 8.15 -11.89
N GLN A 457 24.23 9.25 -11.33
CA GLN A 457 25.33 9.28 -10.37
C GLN A 457 25.01 8.53 -9.07
N ILE A 458 23.78 8.67 -8.56
CA ILE A 458 23.33 7.92 -7.38
C ILE A 458 23.34 6.41 -7.67
N LEU A 459 22.85 6.00 -8.84
CA LEU A 459 22.83 4.57 -9.21
C LEU A 459 24.22 4.00 -9.43
N GLU A 460 25.12 4.75 -10.07
CA GLU A 460 26.53 4.36 -10.24
C GLU A 460 27.23 4.23 -8.89
N TYR A 461 26.99 5.18 -7.97
CA TYR A 461 27.49 5.12 -6.62
C TYR A 461 27.01 3.87 -5.88
N ILE A 462 25.70 3.60 -5.88
CA ILE A 462 25.13 2.39 -5.26
C ILE A 462 25.70 1.14 -5.92
N GLY A 463 25.86 1.11 -7.25
CA GLY A 463 26.50 0.01 -7.97
C GLY A 463 27.92 -0.23 -7.49
N SER A 464 28.69 0.84 -7.23
CA SER A 464 30.06 0.76 -6.72
C SER A 464 30.17 0.21 -5.28
N LEU A 465 29.07 0.21 -4.51
CA LEU A 465 28.97 -0.45 -3.21
C LEU A 465 28.70 -1.97 -3.33
N GLY A 466 28.69 -2.50 -4.55
CA GLY A 466 28.54 -3.93 -4.83
C GLY A 466 27.09 -4.40 -4.95
N TYR A 467 26.12 -3.49 -5.09
CA TYR A 467 24.73 -3.84 -5.42
C TYR A 467 24.59 -4.10 -6.91
N LYS A 468 23.82 -5.12 -7.28
CA LYS A 468 23.56 -5.45 -8.69
C LYS A 468 22.48 -4.52 -9.25
N LEU A 469 22.91 -3.55 -10.06
CA LEU A 469 22.03 -2.57 -10.72
C LEU A 469 22.21 -2.62 -12.24
N SER A 470 21.10 -2.55 -12.97
CA SER A 470 21.08 -2.22 -14.39
C SER A 470 20.73 -0.74 -14.52
N ILE A 471 21.51 0.06 -15.24
CA ILE A 471 21.24 1.50 -15.43
C ILE A 471 20.66 1.70 -16.84
N PRO A 472 19.36 2.03 -16.97
CA PRO A 472 18.72 2.32 -18.25
C PRO A 472 19.38 3.47 -19.02
N GLU A 473 19.32 3.39 -20.35
CA GLU A 473 19.68 4.51 -21.23
C GLU A 473 18.66 5.65 -21.08
N GLY A 474 19.12 6.90 -21.01
CA GLY A 474 18.25 8.09 -20.93
C GLY A 474 17.87 8.57 -19.52
N ILE A 475 18.44 8.01 -18.46
CA ILE A 475 18.25 8.52 -17.08
C ILE A 475 18.82 9.94 -16.91
N LYS A 476 18.13 10.74 -16.09
CA LYS A 476 18.54 12.10 -15.71
C LYS A 476 19.92 12.10 -15.03
N GLN A 477 20.82 12.94 -15.53
CA GLN A 477 22.08 13.22 -14.85
C GLN A 477 21.86 14.24 -13.72
N GLY A 478 22.57 14.08 -12.61
CA GLY A 478 22.58 15.00 -11.48
C GLY A 478 23.97 15.12 -10.87
N ASP A 479 24.01 15.55 -9.62
CA ASP A 479 25.26 15.78 -8.90
C ASP A 479 25.90 14.47 -8.43
N GLU A 480 27.23 14.50 -8.27
CA GLU A 480 27.98 13.41 -7.66
C GLU A 480 27.58 13.20 -6.19
N VAL A 481 27.56 11.93 -5.77
CA VAL A 481 27.29 11.59 -4.37
C VAL A 481 28.41 12.14 -3.48
N CYS A 482 28.02 12.91 -2.47
CA CYS A 482 28.95 13.57 -1.57
C CYS A 482 29.20 12.72 -0.32
N GLU A 483 30.39 12.11 -0.22
CA GLU A 483 30.88 11.52 1.04
C GLU A 483 31.69 12.56 1.82
N LYS A 484 31.33 12.81 3.09
CA LYS A 484 32.12 13.67 3.99
C LYS A 484 32.35 13.00 5.32
N ILE A 485 33.57 13.15 5.82
CA ILE A 485 33.98 12.66 7.13
C ILE A 485 33.99 13.84 8.10
N PHE A 486 33.38 13.67 9.26
CA PHE A 486 33.34 14.66 10.33
C PHE A 486 33.82 14.04 11.64
N GLU A 487 34.51 14.83 12.45
CA GLU A 487 35.02 14.40 13.76
C GLU A 487 34.05 14.75 14.89
N SER A 488 33.06 15.61 14.64
CA SER A 488 32.05 16.00 15.62
C SER A 488 30.66 16.19 15.02
N LYS A 489 29.63 15.95 15.84
CA LYS A 489 28.23 16.23 15.46
C LYS A 489 27.97 17.69 15.12
N TYR A 490 28.71 18.63 15.73
CA TYR A 490 28.55 20.05 15.44
C TYR A 490 28.89 20.36 13.97
N GLU A 491 29.96 19.76 13.45
CA GLU A 491 30.33 19.90 12.04
C GLU A 491 29.31 19.24 11.11
N GLU A 492 28.78 18.07 11.49
CA GLU A 492 27.70 17.43 10.74
C GLU A 492 26.47 18.33 10.65
N ILE A 493 26.01 18.90 11.77
CA ILE A 493 24.85 19.79 11.81
C ILE A 493 25.10 21.05 10.98
N SER A 494 26.28 21.65 11.08
CA SER A 494 26.67 22.81 10.27
C SER A 494 26.63 22.50 8.78
N TYR A 495 27.13 21.32 8.39
CA TYR A 495 27.08 20.87 7.01
C TYR A 495 25.65 20.60 6.53
N ILE A 496 24.83 19.92 7.34
CA ILE A 496 23.41 19.66 7.04
C ILE A 496 22.68 20.99 6.80
N ASN A 497 22.88 22.00 7.65
CA ASN A 497 22.33 23.34 7.45
C ASN A 497 22.76 23.95 6.10
N SER A 498 24.02 23.81 5.71
CA SER A 498 24.51 24.32 4.42
C SER A 498 23.87 23.60 3.21
N VAL A 499 23.52 22.32 3.35
CA VAL A 499 22.82 21.55 2.30
C VAL A 499 21.35 21.94 2.24
N ILE A 500 20.71 22.12 3.40
CA ILE A 500 19.33 22.62 3.52
C ILE A 500 19.19 23.99 2.88
N GLU A 501 20.12 24.92 3.14
CA GLU A 501 20.05 26.28 2.60
C GLU A 501 20.13 26.32 1.07
N LYS A 502 20.85 25.36 0.46
CA LYS A 502 20.93 25.21 -0.99
C LYS A 502 19.69 24.55 -1.59
N ASN A 503 18.92 23.80 -0.80
CA ASN A 503 17.77 23.01 -1.22
C ASN A 503 16.46 23.49 -0.56
N LYS A 504 16.27 24.81 -0.42
CA LYS A 504 15.11 25.40 0.28
C LYS A 504 13.74 25.05 -0.32
N ASP A 505 13.69 24.81 -1.63
CA ASP A 505 12.46 24.48 -2.36
C ASP A 505 12.20 22.96 -2.47
N GLY A 506 13.18 22.15 -2.07
CA GLY A 506 13.15 20.68 -2.12
C GLY A 506 12.86 20.03 -0.77
N SER A 507 12.46 18.77 -0.82
CA SER A 507 12.31 17.90 0.33
C SER A 507 13.66 17.29 0.72
N VAL A 508 14.01 17.36 2.01
CA VAL A 508 15.28 16.85 2.54
C VAL A 508 15.02 15.76 3.56
N GLY A 509 15.54 14.55 3.31
CA GLY A 509 15.51 13.44 4.25
C GLY A 509 16.84 13.29 4.98
N VAL A 510 16.87 13.48 6.30
CA VAL A 510 18.03 13.16 7.14
C VAL A 510 17.79 11.78 7.75
N LEU A 511 18.57 10.79 7.33
CA LEU A 511 18.33 9.39 7.64
C LEU A 511 19.46 8.77 8.43
N SER A 512 19.15 7.93 9.41
CA SER A 512 20.16 7.15 10.14
C SER A 512 19.68 5.74 10.43
N LYS A 513 20.62 4.81 10.60
CA LYS A 513 20.32 3.45 11.08
C LYS A 513 20.04 3.44 12.59
N ASP A 514 20.73 4.28 13.35
CA ASP A 514 20.63 4.30 14.81
C ASP A 514 19.59 5.33 15.26
N ASP A 515 18.47 4.82 15.80
CA ASP A 515 17.38 5.65 16.32
C ASP A 515 17.87 6.59 17.43
N LYS A 516 18.77 6.13 18.33
CA LYS A 516 19.30 6.99 19.40
C LYS A 516 20.19 8.10 18.83
N TYR A 517 20.94 7.80 17.78
CA TYR A 517 21.77 8.79 17.11
C TYR A 517 20.93 9.89 16.46
N ILE A 518 19.79 9.52 15.88
CA ILE A 518 18.95 10.45 15.10
C ILE A 518 18.05 11.36 15.96
N GLU A 519 17.75 10.98 17.21
CA GLU A 519 16.88 11.74 18.13
C GLU A 519 17.33 13.20 18.34
N GLU A 520 18.64 13.44 18.34
CA GLU A 520 19.19 14.79 18.47
C GLU A 520 18.86 15.66 17.25
N TYR A 521 19.00 15.10 16.04
CA TYR A 521 18.64 15.76 14.79
C TYR A 521 17.12 15.98 14.71
N LYS A 522 16.30 15.03 15.21
CA LYS A 522 14.83 15.18 15.31
C LYS A 522 14.47 16.40 16.14
N LYS A 523 15.17 16.67 17.25
CA LYS A 523 14.96 17.86 18.10
C LYS A 523 15.37 19.15 17.40
N ILE A 524 16.52 19.15 16.72
CA ILE A 524 17.09 20.34 16.07
C ILE A 524 16.22 20.79 14.89
N PHE A 525 15.80 19.86 14.04
CA PHE A 525 15.10 20.17 12.79
C PHE A 525 13.57 20.09 12.86
N LYS A 526 13.00 19.85 14.05
CA LYS A 526 11.56 19.64 14.28
C LYS A 526 10.64 20.69 13.62
N ASN A 527 11.08 21.95 13.58
CA ASN A 527 10.25 23.07 13.14
C ASN A 527 10.37 23.39 11.64
N LEU A 528 11.21 22.67 10.90
CA LEU A 528 11.45 22.95 9.49
C LEU A 528 10.58 22.05 8.62
N LYS A 529 9.59 22.66 7.96
CA LYS A 529 8.52 21.94 7.24
C LYS A 529 8.98 21.07 6.07
N ASN A 530 10.14 21.37 5.47
CA ASN A 530 10.68 20.66 4.31
C ASN A 530 11.74 19.60 4.69
N ILE A 531 11.99 19.38 5.98
CA ILE A 531 12.98 18.43 6.47
C ILE A 531 12.30 17.32 7.24
N HIS A 532 12.66 16.09 6.89
CA HIS A 532 12.17 14.89 7.52
C HIS A 532 13.35 14.15 8.13
N VAL A 533 13.33 14.01 9.45
CA VAL A 533 14.37 13.28 10.18
C VAL A 533 13.78 11.94 10.60
N LEU A 534 14.24 10.87 9.96
CA LEU A 534 13.64 9.54 10.06
C LEU A 534 14.73 8.47 10.17
N SER A 535 14.47 7.38 10.89
CA SER A 535 15.31 6.21 10.72
C SER A 535 15.20 5.68 9.29
N ILE A 536 16.22 4.95 8.81
CA ILE A 536 16.16 4.37 7.46
C ILE A 536 14.96 3.43 7.31
N ALA A 537 14.56 2.75 8.40
CA ALA A 537 13.37 1.89 8.41
C ALA A 537 12.07 2.71 8.31
N GLU A 538 11.96 3.81 9.06
CA GLU A 538 10.83 4.75 8.99
C GLU A 538 10.70 5.40 7.60
N ALA A 539 11.81 5.55 6.88
CA ALA A 539 11.83 6.13 5.54
C ALA A 539 11.36 5.16 4.44
N GLN A 540 10.98 3.93 4.75
CA GLN A 540 10.48 3.01 3.74
C GLN A 540 9.18 3.55 3.11
N GLY A 541 9.13 3.59 1.78
CA GLY A 541 7.94 4.02 1.03
C GLY A 541 7.81 5.52 0.79
N VAL A 542 8.62 6.36 1.44
CA VAL A 542 8.72 7.81 1.14
C VAL A 542 9.94 8.12 0.25
N GLU A 543 10.01 9.31 -0.32
CA GLU A 543 11.10 9.76 -1.21
C GLU A 543 11.43 11.24 -0.97
N PHE A 544 12.69 11.63 -1.21
CA PHE A 544 13.19 13.00 -0.98
C PHE A 544 14.01 13.50 -2.17
N ASP A 545 13.93 14.80 -2.45
CA ASP A 545 14.78 15.44 -3.46
C ASP A 545 16.27 15.30 -3.09
N THR A 546 16.58 15.49 -1.81
CA THR A 546 17.91 15.32 -1.23
C THR A 546 17.85 14.39 -0.03
N VAL A 547 18.77 13.43 0.06
CA VAL A 547 18.94 12.56 1.23
C VAL A 547 20.32 12.74 1.84
N ILE A 548 20.37 12.78 3.17
CA ILE A 548 21.60 12.84 3.96
C ILE A 548 21.60 11.64 4.92
N ILE A 549 22.44 10.65 4.63
CA ILE A 549 22.69 9.53 5.54
C ILE A 549 23.68 9.97 6.61
N VAL A 550 23.28 9.93 7.88
CA VAL A 550 24.08 10.39 9.04
C VAL A 550 24.43 9.24 9.98
N GLY A 551 25.48 9.43 10.78
CA GLY A 551 25.92 8.44 11.77
C GLY A 551 26.63 7.22 11.17
N VAL A 552 27.27 7.40 10.01
CA VAL A 552 28.04 6.32 9.37
C VAL A 552 29.36 6.10 10.11
N HIS A 553 29.56 4.92 10.68
CA HIS A 553 30.76 4.58 11.46
C HIS A 553 31.17 3.13 11.23
N LYS A 554 32.42 2.76 11.58
CA LYS A 554 32.99 1.43 11.27
C LYS A 554 32.17 0.25 11.83
N ASN A 555 31.54 0.47 12.98
CA ASN A 555 30.76 -0.53 13.69
C ASN A 555 29.24 -0.46 13.40
N MET A 556 28.84 0.28 12.36
CA MET A 556 27.43 0.46 11.98
C MET A 556 26.70 -0.86 11.75
N PHE A 557 27.42 -1.93 11.35
CA PHE A 557 26.90 -3.29 11.17
C PHE A 557 27.59 -4.30 12.10
N SER A 558 28.04 -3.90 13.29
CA SER A 558 28.65 -4.84 14.24
C SER A 558 27.60 -5.79 14.85
N PHE A 559 27.95 -7.07 14.92
CA PHE A 559 27.07 -8.13 15.43
C PHE A 559 27.54 -8.65 16.79
N ASN A 560 26.61 -9.22 17.54
CA ASN A 560 26.96 -10.04 18.70
C ASN A 560 27.70 -11.30 18.22
N SER A 561 28.95 -11.47 18.67
CA SER A 561 29.80 -12.61 18.27
C SER A 561 29.27 -13.97 18.75
N ILE A 562 28.35 -13.96 19.73
CA ILE A 562 27.75 -15.15 20.35
C ILE A 562 26.66 -15.78 19.44
N LEU A 563 26.08 -15.02 18.50
CA LEU A 563 25.01 -15.51 17.65
C LEU A 563 25.54 -16.44 16.54
N PRO A 564 24.75 -17.46 16.12
CA PRO A 564 25.17 -18.39 15.08
C PRO A 564 25.48 -17.70 13.75
N GLN A 565 26.42 -18.27 12.98
CA GLN A 565 26.87 -17.69 11.70
C GLN A 565 25.70 -17.41 10.74
N SER A 566 24.76 -18.35 10.60
CA SER A 566 23.60 -18.20 9.72
C SER A 566 22.71 -17.00 10.08
N PHE A 567 22.63 -16.64 11.36
CA PHE A 567 21.88 -15.47 11.81
C PHE A 567 22.65 -14.18 11.54
N ARG A 568 23.96 -14.18 11.79
CA ARG A 568 24.83 -13.04 11.48
C ARG A 568 24.82 -12.73 9.98
N ASP A 569 24.83 -13.75 9.14
CA ASP A 569 24.76 -13.61 7.68
C ASP A 569 23.40 -13.02 7.25
N GLU A 570 22.29 -13.47 7.85
CA GLU A 570 20.96 -12.88 7.61
C GLU A 570 20.93 -11.42 8.03
N LYS A 571 21.40 -11.11 9.24
CA LYS A 571 21.36 -9.74 9.76
C LYS A 571 22.24 -8.81 8.93
N SER A 572 23.42 -9.28 8.49
CA SER A 572 24.29 -8.54 7.57
C SER A 572 23.60 -8.20 6.25
N ARG A 573 22.79 -9.12 5.72
CA ARG A 573 22.01 -8.88 4.51
C ARG A 573 20.89 -7.87 4.76
N ILE A 574 20.12 -8.04 5.84
CA ILE A 574 19.07 -7.08 6.23
C ILE A 574 19.64 -5.68 6.39
N ASP A 575 20.79 -5.55 7.04
CA ASP A 575 21.46 -4.28 7.25
C ASP A 575 21.91 -3.63 5.93
N ARG A 576 22.36 -4.46 4.99
CA ARG A 576 22.71 -4.06 3.62
C ARG A 576 21.46 -3.63 2.84
N ASP A 577 20.39 -4.40 2.88
CA ASP A 577 19.13 -4.10 2.20
C ASP A 577 18.48 -2.83 2.78
N LEU A 578 18.53 -2.66 4.10
CA LEU A 578 18.09 -1.44 4.77
C LEU A 578 18.89 -0.23 4.27
N LEU A 579 20.22 -0.32 4.22
CA LEU A 579 21.04 0.75 3.65
C LEU A 579 20.69 1.03 2.19
N TYR A 580 20.45 -0.01 1.37
CA TYR A 580 19.99 0.15 -0.01
C TYR A 580 18.66 0.91 -0.08
N VAL A 581 17.70 0.59 0.80
CA VAL A 581 16.43 1.33 0.91
C VAL A 581 16.71 2.81 1.20
N GLY A 582 17.58 3.12 2.17
CA GLY A 582 17.97 4.49 2.51
C GLY A 582 18.63 5.25 1.35
N LEU A 583 19.59 4.62 0.66
CA LEU A 583 20.29 5.22 -0.48
C LEU A 583 19.35 5.49 -1.67
N THR A 584 18.38 4.61 -1.90
CA THR A 584 17.40 4.74 -3.00
C THR A 584 16.30 5.76 -2.71
N ARG A 585 16.22 6.34 -1.51
CA ARG A 585 15.27 7.42 -1.19
C ARG A 585 15.59 8.74 -1.89
N ALA A 586 16.81 8.90 -2.40
CA ALA A 586 17.33 10.13 -2.96
C ALA A 586 16.98 10.30 -4.43
N ILE A 587 16.16 11.29 -4.79
CA ILE A 587 15.80 11.55 -6.19
C ILE A 587 16.94 12.26 -6.91
N SER A 588 17.44 13.39 -6.36
CA SER A 588 18.40 14.27 -7.06
C SER A 588 19.79 14.30 -6.42
N GLN A 589 19.87 14.38 -5.09
CA GLN A 589 21.14 14.52 -4.37
C GLN A 589 21.24 13.52 -3.21
N LEU A 590 22.42 12.93 -3.04
CA LEU A 590 22.72 12.01 -1.94
C LEU A 590 24.01 12.47 -1.24
N HIS A 591 23.92 12.59 0.07
CA HIS A 591 25.02 12.89 0.96
C HIS A 591 25.17 11.76 1.96
N VAL A 592 26.40 11.36 2.23
CA VAL A 592 26.74 10.31 3.20
C VAL A 592 27.78 10.89 4.14
N ILE A 593 27.41 11.00 5.42
CA ILE A 593 28.24 11.66 6.42
C ILE A 593 28.41 10.80 7.68
N GLY A 594 29.61 10.90 8.27
CA GLY A 594 29.95 10.22 9.52
C GLY A 594 31.47 10.15 9.72
N GLU A 595 31.93 9.12 10.43
CA GLU A 595 33.35 8.92 10.77
C GLU A 595 34.14 8.23 9.64
N CYS A 596 33.46 7.59 8.70
CA CYS A 596 34.09 6.90 7.57
C CYS A 596 33.14 6.73 6.38
N GLY A 597 33.69 6.39 5.21
CA GLY A 597 32.92 6.14 3.99
C GLY A 597 32.26 4.76 3.93
N LEU A 598 31.12 4.65 3.24
CA LEU A 598 30.33 3.40 3.16
C LEU A 598 31.09 2.24 2.47
N LYS A 599 31.99 2.55 1.53
CA LYS A 599 32.82 1.53 0.87
C LYS A 599 33.69 0.73 1.86
N LEU A 600 34.21 1.40 2.90
CA LEU A 600 35.03 0.74 3.93
C LEU A 600 34.21 -0.20 4.81
N ILE A 601 32.92 0.08 4.97
CA ILE A 601 32.01 -0.69 5.82
C ILE A 601 31.49 -1.92 5.05
N LEU A 602 31.09 -1.75 3.79
CA LEU A 602 30.47 -2.82 2.99
C LEU A 602 31.49 -3.75 2.32
N ASN A 603 32.69 -3.24 2.01
CA ASN A 603 33.79 -4.01 1.44
C ASN A 603 35.05 -3.80 2.31
N PRO A 604 35.08 -4.33 3.54
CA PRO A 604 36.30 -4.30 4.32
C PRO A 604 37.38 -5.05 3.52
N LYS A 605 38.49 -4.37 3.20
CA LYS A 605 39.64 -5.06 2.60
C LYS A 605 40.03 -6.22 3.54
N PRO A 606 40.29 -7.42 3.00
CA PRO A 606 40.63 -8.59 3.80
C PRO A 606 41.89 -8.39 4.64
#